data_AF-A0A1F9VK74-F1
#
_entry.id   AF-A0A1F9VK74-F1
#
_cell.length_a   1.000
_cell.length_b   1.000
_cell.length_c   1.000
_cell.angle_alpha   90.00
_cell.angle_beta   90.00
_cell.angle_gamma   90.00
#
_symmetry.space_group_name_H-M   'P 1'
#
loop_
_entity.id
_entity.type
_entity.pdbx_description
1 polymer ?
#
loop_
_entity_poly.entity_id
_entity_poly.type
_entity_poly.pdbx_seq_one_letter_code
_entity_poly.pdbx_strand_id
1 'polypeptide(L)'
;MVMKKTEYLKVRKTKMPDFIIKTAGWLFPYVIPSQLRMFLLKLMGVKLGKKIYIGRMTLIDDNFPELLTIEDDVIISYGCMIFMHDASKPDDMTVAPVTIKKGAYLGLASRVLQGVTIGENAVVGACALVTKDVAPGQTVIGIPARPIEKKM
;
A
#
# COMPACT_ATOMS: atom_id res chain seq x y z
N MET A 1 -10.93 -7.87 5.79
CA MET A 1 -11.27 -8.14 7.21
C MET A 1 -10.32 -7.32 8.06
N VAL A 2 -10.85 -6.40 8.87
CA VAL A 2 -10.08 -5.64 9.86
C VAL A 2 -9.94 -6.51 11.11
N MET A 3 -8.72 -6.67 11.62
CA MET A 3 -8.42 -7.51 12.79
C MET A 3 -7.61 -6.72 13.81
N LYS A 4 -7.63 -7.14 15.08
CA LYS A 4 -6.68 -6.62 16.07
C LYS A 4 -5.28 -7.16 15.79
N LYS A 5 -4.23 -6.38 16.05
CA LYS A 5 -2.83 -6.82 15.91
C LYS A 5 -2.55 -8.11 16.69
N THR A 6 -3.05 -8.23 17.91
CA THR A 6 -2.85 -9.41 18.77
C THR A 6 -3.45 -10.68 18.17
N GLU A 7 -4.56 -10.57 17.46
CA GLU A 7 -5.18 -11.68 16.74
C GLU A 7 -4.40 -12.02 15.47
N TYR A 8 -3.95 -11.00 14.75
CA TYR A 8 -3.18 -11.16 13.53
C TYR A 8 -1.83 -11.85 13.78
N LEU A 9 -1.11 -11.46 14.83
CA LEU A 9 0.21 -12.05 15.15
C LEU A 9 0.13 -13.55 15.46
N LYS A 10 -1.02 -14.06 15.94
CA LYS A 10 -1.22 -15.51 16.16
C LYS A 10 -1.29 -16.31 14.86
N VAL A 11 -1.70 -15.67 13.75
CA VAL A 11 -1.89 -16.32 12.45
C VAL A 11 -0.81 -15.95 11.42
N ARG A 12 0.08 -15.02 11.77
CA ARG A 12 1.19 -14.57 10.91
C ARG A 12 2.16 -15.71 10.62
N LYS A 13 2.46 -15.94 9.34
CA LYS A 13 3.37 -17.02 8.89
C LYS A 13 4.79 -16.53 8.51
N THR A 14 5.01 -15.22 8.45
CA THR A 14 6.30 -14.62 8.02
C THR A 14 7.40 -14.92 9.04
N LYS A 15 8.51 -15.51 8.59
CA LYS A 15 9.64 -15.97 9.42
C LYS A 15 10.86 -15.04 9.44
N MET A 16 10.82 -13.90 8.75
CA MET A 16 11.96 -13.00 8.68
C MET A 16 12.09 -12.18 9.97
N PRO A 17 13.29 -12.04 10.56
CA PRO A 17 13.47 -11.27 11.80
C PRO A 17 13.07 -9.80 11.63
N ASP A 18 12.26 -9.29 12.57
CA ASP A 18 11.71 -7.92 12.54
C ASP A 18 12.79 -6.82 12.38
N PHE A 19 14.00 -7.05 12.93
CA PHE A 19 15.11 -6.10 12.79
C PHE A 19 15.56 -5.92 11.33
N ILE A 20 15.58 -7.00 10.54
CA ILE A 20 15.95 -6.96 9.12
C ILE A 20 14.87 -6.20 8.34
N ILE A 21 13.60 -6.48 8.62
CA ILE A 21 12.45 -5.81 8.01
C ILE A 21 12.54 -4.29 8.23
N LYS A 22 12.75 -3.86 9.48
CA LYS A 22 12.83 -2.43 9.84
C LYS A 22 14.04 -1.73 9.24
N THR A 23 15.21 -2.36 9.30
CA THR A 23 16.46 -1.77 8.75
C THR A 23 16.36 -1.60 7.24
N ALA A 24 15.78 -2.59 6.56
CA ALA A 24 15.55 -2.54 5.14
C ALA A 24 14.50 -1.48 4.78
N GLY A 25 13.37 -1.45 5.51
CA GLY A 25 12.28 -0.46 5.39
C GLY A 25 12.75 0.99 5.45
N TRP A 26 13.72 1.32 6.31
CA TRP A 26 14.26 2.68 6.46
C TRP A 26 15.09 3.17 5.27
N LEU A 27 15.83 2.27 4.59
CA LEU A 27 16.73 2.64 3.50
C LEU A 27 16.04 2.58 2.12
N PHE A 28 14.97 1.80 1.97
CA PHE A 28 14.27 1.56 0.70
C PHE A 28 13.69 2.79 -0.03
N PRO A 29 13.14 3.80 0.66
CA PRO A 29 12.45 4.89 -0.04
C PRO A 29 13.41 5.78 -0.84
N TYR A 30 14.69 5.85 -0.46
CA TYR A 30 15.58 6.94 -0.87
C TYR A 30 16.54 6.59 -2.01
N VAL A 31 17.17 5.40 -1.98
CA VAL A 31 18.36 5.14 -2.83
C VAL A 31 18.24 3.87 -3.68
N ILE A 32 17.21 3.06 -3.47
CA ILE A 32 17.17 1.71 -4.03
C ILE A 32 16.54 1.69 -5.44
N PRO A 33 17.24 1.13 -6.46
CA PRO A 33 16.69 0.95 -7.80
C PRO A 33 15.39 0.15 -7.79
N SER A 34 14.50 0.40 -8.76
CA SER A 34 13.15 -0.19 -8.77
C SER A 34 13.17 -1.71 -8.69
N GLN A 35 14.06 -2.38 -9.41
CA GLN A 35 14.14 -3.85 -9.44
C GLN A 35 14.54 -4.43 -8.08
N LEU A 36 15.53 -3.84 -7.42
CA LEU A 36 15.99 -4.28 -6.10
C LEU A 36 14.93 -4.02 -5.02
N ARG A 37 14.22 -2.89 -5.09
CA ARG A 37 13.07 -2.60 -4.21
C ARG A 37 12.01 -3.69 -4.35
N MET A 38 11.61 -4.04 -5.57
CA MET A 38 10.60 -5.06 -5.82
C MET A 38 11.01 -6.44 -5.27
N PHE A 39 12.28 -6.81 -5.46
CA PHE A 39 12.83 -8.04 -4.89
C PHE A 39 12.72 -8.08 -3.36
N LEU A 40 13.08 -6.98 -2.70
CA LEU A 40 13.08 -6.91 -1.24
C LEU A 40 11.68 -6.83 -0.64
N LEU A 41 10.76 -6.10 -1.27
CA LEU A 41 9.34 -6.13 -0.89
C LEU A 41 8.75 -7.54 -1.00
N LYS A 42 9.11 -8.29 -2.05
CA LYS A 42 8.68 -9.68 -2.21
C LYS A 42 9.26 -10.58 -1.11
N LEU A 43 10.54 -10.40 -0.73
CA LEU A 43 11.15 -11.11 0.40
C LEU A 43 10.50 -10.75 1.75
N MET A 44 10.06 -9.50 1.91
CA MET A 44 9.30 -9.04 3.09
C MET A 44 7.89 -9.65 3.16
N GLY A 45 7.38 -10.22 2.07
CA GLY A 45 6.09 -10.92 2.03
C GLY A 45 5.02 -10.20 1.22
N VAL A 46 5.30 -9.01 0.66
CA VAL A 46 4.37 -8.31 -0.22
C VAL A 46 4.06 -9.18 -1.44
N LYS A 47 2.77 -9.30 -1.77
CA LYS A 47 2.33 -10.06 -2.94
C LYS A 47 2.38 -9.15 -4.16
N LEU A 48 3.33 -9.39 -5.05
CA LEU A 48 3.61 -8.54 -6.20
C LEU A 48 3.31 -9.28 -7.52
N GLY A 49 2.54 -8.63 -8.39
CA GLY A 49 2.37 -8.95 -9.80
C GLY A 49 3.57 -8.53 -10.66
N LYS A 50 3.32 -8.34 -11.96
CA LYS A 50 4.30 -8.03 -13.00
C LYS A 50 4.17 -6.58 -13.48
N LYS A 51 5.28 -6.01 -13.97
CA LYS A 51 5.31 -4.66 -14.57
C LYS A 51 4.82 -3.55 -13.63
N ILE A 52 5.08 -3.70 -12.34
CA ILE A 52 4.74 -2.70 -11.32
C ILE A 52 5.82 -1.62 -11.31
N TYR A 53 5.40 -0.37 -11.20
CA TYR A 53 6.28 0.77 -10.94
C TYR A 53 6.01 1.35 -9.55
N ILE A 54 7.07 1.57 -8.76
CA ILE A 54 6.99 2.24 -7.46
C ILE A 54 8.00 3.39 -7.45
N GLY A 55 7.48 4.62 -7.42
CA GLY A 55 8.24 5.85 -7.34
C GLY A 55 9.09 5.92 -6.06
N ARG A 56 10.13 6.76 -6.10
CA ARG A 56 10.96 7.04 -4.92
C ARG A 56 10.14 7.73 -3.83
N MET A 57 10.63 7.66 -2.61
CA MET A 57 10.00 8.23 -1.41
C MET A 57 8.63 7.62 -1.07
N THR A 58 8.22 6.58 -1.77
CA THR A 58 7.02 5.83 -1.42
C THR A 58 7.30 4.96 -0.22
N LEU A 59 6.47 5.14 0.82
CA LEU A 59 6.52 4.38 2.05
C LEU A 59 5.45 3.29 1.99
N ILE A 60 5.90 2.05 2.09
CA ILE A 60 5.03 0.90 2.31
C ILE A 60 5.21 0.49 3.76
N ASP A 61 4.09 0.35 4.47
CA ASP A 61 4.09 -0.09 5.86
C ASP A 61 4.84 -1.42 6.04
N ASP A 62 5.89 -1.38 6.86
CA ASP A 62 6.84 -2.46 7.09
C ASP A 62 6.43 -3.36 8.27
N ASN A 63 5.37 -3.03 9.01
CA ASN A 63 4.92 -3.87 10.12
C ASN A 63 4.16 -5.11 9.63
N PHE A 64 3.38 -4.97 8.56
CA PHE A 64 2.55 -6.05 8.00
C PHE A 64 2.63 -6.10 6.46
N PRO A 65 3.84 -6.19 5.86
CA PRO A 65 4.04 -6.17 4.41
C PRO A 65 3.28 -7.29 3.69
N GLU A 66 3.09 -8.44 4.33
CA GLU A 66 2.34 -9.58 3.77
C GLU A 66 0.83 -9.34 3.58
N LEU A 67 0.30 -8.25 4.17
CA LEU A 67 -1.08 -7.80 3.99
C LEU A 67 -1.27 -6.93 2.75
N LEU A 68 -0.19 -6.54 2.08
CA LEU A 68 -0.25 -5.76 0.85
C LEU A 68 -0.22 -6.69 -0.37
N THR A 69 -1.20 -6.49 -1.25
CA THR A 69 -1.25 -7.08 -2.59
C THR A 69 -1.21 -5.98 -3.64
N ILE A 70 -0.27 -6.08 -4.58
CA ILE A 70 -0.16 -5.20 -5.74
C ILE A 70 -0.18 -6.08 -6.98
N GLU A 71 -1.20 -5.92 -7.82
CA GLU A 71 -1.39 -6.70 -9.04
C GLU A 71 -0.58 -6.13 -10.23
N ASP A 72 -0.77 -6.73 -11.41
CA ASP A 72 -0.03 -6.40 -12.62
C ASP A 72 -0.27 -4.96 -13.09
N ASP A 73 0.74 -4.36 -13.74
CA ASP A 73 0.62 -3.06 -14.43
C ASP A 73 0.23 -1.88 -13.51
N VAL A 74 0.37 -2.03 -12.19
CA VAL A 74 0.13 -0.95 -11.22
C VAL A 74 1.25 0.08 -11.26
N ILE A 75 0.87 1.36 -11.24
CA ILE A 75 1.79 2.49 -11.12
C ILE A 75 1.53 3.21 -9.80
N ILE A 76 2.55 3.24 -8.94
CA ILE A 76 2.57 4.02 -7.71
C ILE A 76 3.55 5.16 -7.90
N SER A 77 3.06 6.39 -7.93
CA SER A 77 3.88 7.59 -8.10
C SER A 77 4.79 7.85 -6.90
N TYR A 78 5.59 8.91 -6.99
CA TYR A 78 6.53 9.31 -5.94
C TYR A 78 5.81 9.74 -4.66
N GLY A 79 6.42 9.42 -3.50
CA GLY A 79 5.99 9.94 -2.21
C GLY A 79 4.69 9.34 -1.66
N CYS A 80 4.15 8.28 -2.26
CA CYS A 80 2.91 7.68 -1.80
C CYS A 80 3.09 6.98 -0.45
N MET A 81 2.02 6.80 0.30
CA MET A 81 2.05 6.00 1.53
C MET A 81 0.95 4.96 1.52
N ILE A 82 1.28 3.72 1.86
CA ILE A 82 0.32 2.62 1.92
C ILE A 82 0.41 1.98 3.29
N PHE A 83 -0.69 2.02 4.04
CA PHE A 83 -0.77 1.53 5.41
C PHE A 83 -1.60 0.25 5.48
N MET A 84 -1.13 -0.74 6.22
CA MET A 84 -1.87 -1.96 6.55
C MET A 84 -2.24 -2.01 8.03
N HIS A 85 -1.88 -0.97 8.80
CA HIS A 85 -2.29 -0.79 10.18
C HIS A 85 -2.67 0.65 10.53
N ASP A 86 -3.43 0.79 11.61
CA ASP A 86 -3.72 2.05 12.28
C ASP A 86 -3.56 1.87 13.79
N ALA A 87 -2.68 2.70 14.36
CA ALA A 87 -2.33 2.75 15.76
C ALA A 87 -2.92 3.98 16.49
N SER A 88 -3.94 4.63 15.91
CA SER A 88 -4.63 5.77 16.50
C SER A 88 -5.27 5.46 17.86
N LYS A 89 -5.50 4.18 18.18
CA LYS A 89 -5.97 3.72 19.49
C LYS A 89 -4.77 3.23 20.32
N PRO A 90 -4.47 3.84 21.49
CA PRO A 90 -3.29 3.52 22.30
C PRO A 90 -3.16 2.05 22.71
N ASP A 91 -4.29 1.40 23.00
CA ASP A 91 -4.32 0.03 23.54
C ASP A 91 -4.48 -1.05 22.46
N ASP A 92 -4.73 -0.65 21.21
CA ASP A 92 -5.08 -1.60 20.16
C ASP A 92 -4.76 -1.07 18.76
N MET A 93 -4.05 -1.86 17.98
CA MET A 93 -3.73 -1.53 16.59
C MET A 93 -4.64 -2.35 15.69
N THR A 94 -5.37 -1.67 14.80
CA THR A 94 -6.13 -2.36 13.77
C THR A 94 -5.24 -2.67 12.60
N VAL A 95 -5.37 -3.87 12.05
CA VAL A 95 -4.65 -4.29 10.83
C VAL A 95 -5.65 -4.78 9.81
N ALA A 96 -5.42 -4.44 8.54
CA ALA A 96 -6.30 -4.85 7.47
C ALA A 96 -5.55 -4.90 6.12
N PRO A 97 -5.88 -5.87 5.26
CA PRO A 97 -5.22 -6.00 3.96
C PRO A 97 -5.53 -4.82 3.05
N VAL A 98 -4.56 -4.45 2.23
CA VAL A 98 -4.73 -3.50 1.13
C VAL A 98 -4.49 -4.22 -0.18
N THR A 99 -5.40 -4.02 -1.14
CA THR A 99 -5.27 -4.59 -2.49
C THR A 99 -5.28 -3.48 -3.53
N ILE A 100 -4.22 -3.39 -4.32
CA ILE A 100 -4.13 -2.48 -5.45
C ILE A 100 -4.24 -3.33 -6.71
N LYS A 101 -5.40 -3.25 -7.37
CA LYS A 101 -5.74 -4.11 -8.51
C LYS A 101 -5.07 -3.66 -9.80
N LYS A 102 -5.08 -4.57 -10.77
CA LYS A 102 -4.39 -4.43 -12.05
C LYS A 102 -4.63 -3.07 -12.72
N GLY A 103 -3.55 -2.48 -13.25
CA GLY A 103 -3.62 -1.22 -14.00
C GLY A 103 -4.00 0.03 -13.18
N ALA A 104 -4.19 -0.09 -11.86
CA ALA A 104 -4.49 1.07 -11.03
C ALA A 104 -3.31 2.05 -10.96
N TYR A 105 -3.65 3.34 -10.83
CA TYR A 105 -2.69 4.43 -10.71
C TYR A 105 -2.86 5.14 -9.37
N LEU A 106 -1.79 5.20 -8.58
CA LEU A 106 -1.69 6.07 -7.41
C LEU A 106 -0.91 7.34 -7.75
N GLY A 107 -1.58 8.48 -7.68
CA GLY A 107 -1.01 9.79 -7.94
C GLY A 107 -0.02 10.23 -6.87
N LEU A 108 0.85 11.17 -7.25
CA LEU A 108 1.95 11.67 -6.43
C LEU A 108 1.49 12.02 -5.00
N ALA A 109 2.22 11.54 -4.00
CA ALA A 109 1.97 11.77 -2.58
C ALA A 109 0.56 11.38 -2.07
N SER A 110 -0.13 10.48 -2.76
CA SER A 110 -1.40 9.91 -2.26
C SER A 110 -1.19 8.92 -1.12
N ARG A 111 -2.23 8.73 -0.30
CA ARG A 111 -2.22 7.87 0.89
C ARG A 111 -3.37 6.89 0.81
N VAL A 112 -3.09 5.60 1.04
CA VAL A 112 -4.09 4.53 1.09
C VAL A 112 -4.09 3.94 2.49
N LEU A 113 -5.24 3.97 3.15
CA LEU A 113 -5.41 3.41 4.50
C LEU A 113 -5.67 1.90 4.45
N GLN A 114 -5.48 1.27 5.60
CA GLN A 114 -5.67 -0.16 5.80
C GLN A 114 -7.10 -0.60 5.45
N GLY A 115 -7.23 -1.77 4.84
CA GLY A 115 -8.54 -2.33 4.50
C GLY A 115 -9.11 -1.86 3.17
N VAL A 116 -8.42 -0.98 2.45
CA VAL A 116 -8.87 -0.44 1.16
C VAL A 116 -8.49 -1.34 -0.01
N THR A 117 -9.44 -1.51 -0.93
CA THR A 117 -9.22 -2.03 -2.27
C THR A 117 -9.27 -0.90 -3.30
N ILE A 118 -8.19 -0.74 -4.06
CA ILE A 118 -8.15 0.13 -5.24
C ILE A 118 -8.52 -0.71 -6.46
N GLY A 119 -9.64 -0.37 -7.10
CA GLY A 119 -10.21 -1.11 -8.23
C GLY A 119 -9.32 -1.15 -9.46
N GLU A 120 -9.60 -2.12 -10.35
CA GLU A 120 -8.88 -2.28 -11.61
C GLU A 120 -8.96 -0.99 -12.45
N ASN A 121 -7.83 -0.52 -12.98
CA ASN A 121 -7.73 0.73 -13.75
C ASN A 121 -8.25 1.99 -13.01
N ALA A 122 -8.40 1.94 -11.68
CA ALA A 122 -8.80 3.11 -10.90
C ALA A 122 -7.66 4.13 -10.81
N VAL A 123 -8.02 5.40 -10.66
CA VAL A 123 -7.09 6.52 -10.56
C VAL A 123 -7.27 7.21 -9.22
N VAL A 124 -6.22 7.24 -8.41
CA VAL A 124 -6.14 8.06 -7.20
C VAL A 124 -5.37 9.33 -7.54
N GLY A 125 -6.00 10.49 -7.36
CA GLY A 125 -5.37 11.78 -7.61
C GLY A 125 -4.19 12.06 -6.69
N ALA A 126 -3.34 13.01 -7.10
CA ALA A 126 -2.23 13.47 -6.28
C ALA A 126 -2.73 13.98 -4.92
N CYS A 127 -1.94 13.73 -3.87
CA CYS A 127 -2.20 14.10 -2.48
C CYS A 127 -3.52 13.58 -1.88
N ALA A 128 -4.25 12.68 -2.56
CA ALA A 128 -5.52 12.17 -2.05
C ALA A 128 -5.35 11.25 -0.84
N LEU A 129 -6.31 11.28 0.09
CA LEU A 129 -6.38 10.36 1.24
C LEU A 129 -7.51 9.36 1.03
N VAL A 130 -7.16 8.14 0.61
CA VAL A 130 -8.12 7.08 0.32
C VAL A 130 -8.45 6.31 1.59
N THR A 131 -9.69 6.50 2.08
CA THR A 131 -10.19 5.89 3.31
C THR A 131 -11.26 4.80 3.07
N LYS A 132 -11.63 4.56 1.81
CA LYS A 132 -12.66 3.61 1.38
C LYS A 132 -12.27 3.01 0.04
N ASP A 133 -12.84 1.86 -0.29
CA ASP A 133 -12.65 1.20 -1.58
C ASP A 133 -12.96 2.13 -2.75
N VAL A 134 -12.17 1.98 -3.82
CA VAL A 134 -12.33 2.70 -5.08
C VAL A 134 -12.83 1.72 -6.13
N ALA A 135 -13.93 2.04 -6.81
CA ALA A 135 -14.50 1.16 -7.82
C ALA A 135 -13.58 1.05 -9.06
N PRO A 136 -13.65 -0.07 -9.83
CA PRO A 136 -12.90 -0.19 -11.08
C PRO A 136 -13.15 0.99 -12.03
N GLY A 137 -12.09 1.50 -12.67
CA GLY A 137 -12.12 2.64 -13.60
C GLY A 137 -12.47 4.00 -12.97
N GLN A 138 -12.80 4.04 -11.67
CA GLN A 138 -13.19 5.27 -10.99
C GLN A 138 -11.96 6.16 -10.72
N THR A 139 -12.15 7.47 -10.82
CA THR A 139 -11.16 8.45 -10.37
C THR A 139 -11.60 9.06 -9.04
N VAL A 140 -10.71 9.10 -8.05
CA VAL A 140 -10.96 9.75 -6.75
C VAL A 140 -9.91 10.81 -6.44
N ILE A 141 -10.31 11.93 -5.83
CA ILE A 141 -9.40 13.02 -5.43
C ILE A 141 -9.77 13.57 -4.05
N GLY A 142 -8.87 14.31 -3.40
CA GLY A 142 -9.14 15.08 -2.18
C GLY A 142 -8.84 14.36 -0.86
N ILE A 143 -9.10 15.05 0.24
CA ILE A 143 -8.88 14.57 1.62
C ILE A 143 -10.16 14.83 2.43
N PRO A 144 -10.94 13.79 2.77
CA PRO A 144 -10.83 12.42 2.28
C PRO A 144 -11.17 12.31 0.78
N ALA A 145 -10.64 11.28 0.11
CA ALA A 145 -10.83 11.06 -1.31
C ALA A 145 -12.31 10.83 -1.64
N ARG A 146 -12.78 11.44 -2.74
CA ARG A 146 -14.14 11.33 -3.25
C ARG A 146 -14.12 11.07 -4.76
N PRO A 147 -15.07 10.29 -5.29
CA PRO A 147 -15.24 10.11 -6.73
C PRO A 147 -15.45 11.44 -7.45
N ILE A 148 -14.92 11.54 -8.65
CA ILE A 148 -15.23 12.62 -9.58
C ILE A 148 -15.72 12.04 -10.91
N GLU A 149 -16.60 12.79 -11.57
CA GLU A 149 -16.95 12.51 -12.95
C GLU A 149 -15.81 12.96 -13.86
N LYS A 150 -15.36 12.04 -14.71
CA LYS A 150 -14.38 12.35 -15.74
C LYS A 150 -15.09 13.16 -16.82
N LYS A 151 -14.93 14.48 -16.82
CA LYS A 151 -15.28 15.29 -18.00
C LYS A 151 -14.27 14.93 -19.09
N MET A 152 -14.71 14.18 -20.09
CA MET A 152 -13.97 13.99 -21.34
C MET A 152 -13.93 15.29 -22.13
#